data_AF-A0A9E2ACC9-F1
#
_entry.id   AF-A0A9E2ACC9-F1
#
_cell.length_a   1.000
_cell.length_b   1.000
_cell.length_c   1.000
_cell.angle_alpha   90.00
_cell.angle_beta   90.00
_cell.angle_gamma   90.00
#
_symmetry.space_group_name_H-M   'P 1'
#
loop_
_entity.id
_entity.type
_entity.pdbx_description
1 polymer ?
#
loop_
_entity_poly.entity_id
_entity_poly.type
_entity_poly.pdbx_seq_one_letter_code
_entity_poly.pdbx_strand_id
1 'polypeptide(L)'
;LETDTLYLDYRGIGEERAAADERYPLTHAPNEVLLRTHTSPMQARFMEVNDPPVHIVVPGRVFRNEALDPTHSPVFHQVEGLAVDEGVTFADLKGTLAYFARQFFGPKQQVRFLPNHFPFTEPSAEMHVSCFACDGSGCRICSKTGWIELLGCGMVHPAVFEHVGYDPSQVTGFAFGMGADRMAMVRHGITDLRHFFEGDLRVLRQFS
;
A
#
# COMPACT_ATOMS: atom_id res chain seq x y z
N LEU A 1 -7.91 13.44 10.76
CA LEU A 1 -7.46 13.29 12.15
C LEU A 1 -8.06 11.97 12.61
N GLU A 2 -7.22 10.97 12.84
CA GLU A 2 -7.65 9.64 13.28
C GLU A 2 -7.34 9.49 14.77
N THR A 3 -8.32 9.02 15.52
CA THR A 3 -8.13 8.43 16.85
C THR A 3 -7.86 6.95 16.64
N ASP A 4 -6.70 6.46 17.08
CA ASP A 4 -6.27 5.06 16.88
C ASP A 4 -6.18 4.64 15.41
N THR A 5 -4.99 4.81 14.83
CA THR A 5 -4.54 3.86 13.81
C THR A 5 -4.44 2.52 14.51
N LEU A 6 -5.11 1.50 13.96
CA LEU A 6 -5.05 0.10 14.34
C LEU A 6 -3.60 -0.40 14.29
N TYR A 7 -2.78 0.02 15.24
CA TYR A 7 -1.51 -0.59 15.58
C TYR A 7 -1.91 -1.75 16.46
N LEU A 8 -2.03 -2.93 15.86
CA LEU A 8 -2.15 -4.17 16.59
C LEU A 8 -1.09 -4.12 17.69
N ASP A 9 -1.56 -4.04 18.94
CA ASP A 9 -0.70 -3.97 20.10
C ASP A 9 0.19 -5.22 20.08
N TYR A 10 1.47 -5.03 19.72
CA TYR A 10 2.43 -6.10 19.51
C TYR A 10 2.65 -6.96 20.76
N ARG A 11 2.06 -6.56 21.91
CA ARG A 11 1.99 -7.36 23.14
C ARG A 11 1.29 -8.71 22.96
N GLY A 12 0.51 -8.92 21.89
CA GLY A 12 -0.16 -10.19 21.58
C GLY A 12 0.64 -11.20 20.75
N ILE A 13 1.76 -10.79 20.13
CA ILE A 13 2.55 -11.62 19.20
C ILE A 13 4.02 -11.57 19.59
N GLY A 14 4.38 -12.37 20.59
CA GLY A 14 5.77 -12.72 20.91
C GLY A 14 6.61 -11.59 21.50
N GLU A 15 7.09 -11.81 22.72
CA GLU A 15 8.10 -10.95 23.34
C GLU A 15 9.39 -10.93 22.50
N GLU A 16 9.59 -9.87 21.74
CA GLU A 16 10.87 -9.19 21.61
C GLU A 16 10.60 -7.77 21.15
N ARG A 17 11.16 -6.79 21.87
CA ARG A 17 11.17 -5.38 21.50
C ARG A 17 11.85 -5.26 20.13
N ALA A 18 11.09 -5.44 19.05
CA ALA A 18 11.50 -4.95 17.75
C ALA A 18 11.75 -3.46 17.94
N ALA A 19 12.99 -3.04 17.77
CA ALA A 19 13.41 -1.66 17.91
C ALA A 19 12.39 -0.80 17.18
N ALA A 20 11.69 0.08 17.92
CA ALA A 20 10.78 1.02 17.32
C ALA A 20 11.57 1.72 16.20
N ASP A 21 11.17 1.52 14.95
CA ASP A 21 11.69 2.33 13.87
C ASP A 21 11.34 3.77 14.25
N GLU A 22 12.31 4.65 14.45
CA GLU A 22 12.06 6.07 14.76
C GLU A 22 11.16 6.72 13.69
N ARG A 23 11.07 6.13 12.48
CA ARG A 23 10.14 6.54 11.41
C ARG A 23 8.68 6.17 11.69
N TYR A 24 8.42 5.20 12.55
CA TYR A 24 7.09 4.68 12.88
C TYR A 24 6.97 4.39 14.40
N PRO A 25 6.82 5.41 15.26
CA PRO A 25 6.64 5.18 16.69
C PRO A 25 5.39 4.32 16.97
N LEU A 26 5.62 3.12 17.53
CA LEU A 26 4.60 2.08 17.77
C LEU A 26 3.78 2.30 19.06
N THR A 27 3.95 3.42 19.75
CA THR A 27 3.30 3.68 21.05
C THR A 27 2.75 5.09 21.12
N HIS A 28 1.42 5.20 21.05
CA HIS A 28 0.68 6.44 21.28
C HIS A 28 -0.19 6.32 22.54
N ALA A 29 -0.46 7.45 23.19
CA ALA A 29 -1.32 7.46 24.37
C ALA A 29 -2.78 7.16 23.96
N PRO A 30 -3.58 6.47 24.80
CA PRO A 30 -5.00 6.26 24.51
C PRO A 30 -5.71 7.62 24.31
N ASN A 31 -6.44 7.75 23.19
CA ASN A 31 -7.10 8.98 22.70
C ASN A 31 -6.18 10.04 22.06
N GLU A 32 -4.94 9.70 21.72
CA GLU A 32 -4.10 10.59 20.92
C GLU A 32 -4.62 10.66 19.48
N VAL A 33 -4.75 11.88 18.95
CA VAL A 33 -5.23 12.13 17.60
C VAL A 33 -4.03 12.33 16.68
N LEU A 34 -3.97 11.53 15.62
CA LEU A 34 -2.84 11.50 14.68
C LEU A 34 -3.29 11.86 13.26
N LEU A 35 -2.32 12.26 12.44
CA LEU A 35 -2.47 12.22 11.00
C LEU A 35 -2.21 10.79 10.53
N ARG A 36 -3.17 10.20 9.80
CA ARG A 36 -3.07 8.82 9.36
C ARG A 36 -1.86 8.60 8.45
N THR A 37 -1.14 7.50 8.70
CA THR A 37 0.07 7.12 7.97
C THR A 37 -0.21 6.24 6.74
N HIS A 38 -1.42 5.69 6.66
CA HIS A 38 -1.94 4.86 5.59
C HIS A 38 -3.49 4.94 5.57
N THR A 39 -4.11 4.36 4.56
CA THR A 39 -5.58 4.34 4.38
C THR A 39 -6.27 3.10 4.97
N SER A 40 -5.51 2.11 5.45
CA SER A 40 -6.04 0.89 6.09
C SER A 40 -7.01 1.11 7.25
N PRO A 41 -6.95 2.17 8.09
CA PRO A 41 -7.96 2.39 9.12
C PRO A 41 -9.37 2.52 8.55
N MET A 42 -9.52 3.01 7.32
CA MET A 42 -10.82 3.05 6.65
C MET A 42 -11.33 1.66 6.27
N GLN A 43 -10.44 0.73 5.99
CA GLN A 43 -10.79 -0.67 5.71
C GLN A 43 -11.30 -1.35 6.96
N ALA A 44 -10.61 -1.16 8.10
CA ALA A 44 -11.06 -1.66 9.40
C ALA A 44 -12.43 -1.09 9.78
N ARG A 45 -12.60 0.24 9.73
CA ARG A 45 -13.89 0.90 9.99
C ARG A 45 -15.00 0.42 9.06
N PHE A 46 -14.68 0.06 7.82
CA PHE A 46 -15.66 -0.51 6.91
C PHE A 46 -16.06 -1.93 7.36
N MET A 47 -15.10 -2.77 7.73
CA MET A 47 -15.38 -4.12 8.24
C MET A 47 -16.14 -4.12 9.58
N GLU A 48 -15.94 -3.12 10.44
CA GLU A 48 -16.68 -2.98 11.72
C GLU A 48 -18.19 -2.80 11.54
N VAL A 49 -18.64 -2.29 10.39
CA VAL A 49 -20.05 -1.94 10.14
C VAL A 49 -20.66 -2.67 8.93
N ASN A 50 -19.92 -3.59 8.32
CA ASN A 50 -20.40 -4.41 7.21
C ASN A 50 -19.95 -5.85 7.45
N ASP A 51 -20.79 -6.83 7.13
CA ASP A 51 -20.38 -8.23 7.11
C ASP A 51 -19.74 -8.60 5.76
N PRO A 52 -18.92 -9.66 5.67
CA PRO A 52 -18.42 -10.21 4.41
C PRO A 52 -19.57 -10.58 3.44
N PRO A 53 -19.37 -10.48 2.11
CA PRO A 53 -18.12 -10.15 1.42
C PRO A 53 -17.81 -8.65 1.38
N VAL A 54 -16.53 -8.30 1.53
CA VAL A 54 -16.03 -6.92 1.47
C VAL A 54 -15.05 -6.76 0.32
N HIS A 55 -15.39 -5.89 -0.64
CA HIS A 55 -14.52 -5.53 -1.77
C HIS A 55 -14.47 -4.01 -1.90
N ILE A 56 -13.40 -3.41 -1.40
CA ILE A 56 -13.27 -1.94 -1.34
C ILE A 56 -11.91 -1.47 -1.84
N VAL A 57 -11.91 -0.25 -2.39
CA VAL A 57 -10.70 0.51 -2.73
C VAL A 57 -10.80 1.84 -2.03
N VAL A 58 -9.77 2.17 -1.25
CA VAL A 58 -9.71 3.36 -0.42
C VAL A 58 -8.59 4.27 -0.92
N PRO A 59 -8.90 5.26 -1.77
CA PRO A 59 -7.96 6.33 -2.07
C PRO A 59 -7.96 7.36 -0.92
N GLY A 60 -6.80 7.93 -0.63
CA GLY A 60 -6.74 8.98 0.39
C GLY A 60 -5.38 9.64 0.53
N ARG A 61 -5.42 10.87 1.04
CA ARG A 61 -4.22 11.56 1.52
C ARG A 61 -3.75 10.93 2.83
N VAL A 62 -2.45 10.71 2.95
CA VAL A 62 -1.75 10.12 4.09
C VAL A 62 -0.49 10.93 4.39
N PHE A 63 0.07 10.74 5.59
CA PHE A 63 1.10 11.59 6.15
C PHE A 63 2.25 10.75 6.72
N ARG A 64 3.49 11.16 6.47
CA ARG A 64 4.68 10.54 7.06
C ARG A 64 5.65 11.60 7.54
N ASN A 65 6.46 11.25 8.55
CA ASN A 65 7.53 12.12 9.02
C ASN A 65 8.77 11.96 8.11
N GLU A 66 8.63 12.35 6.85
CA GLU A 66 9.68 12.30 5.84
C GLU A 66 9.96 13.71 5.30
N ALA A 67 11.23 14.02 5.06
CA ALA A 67 11.60 15.29 4.45
C ALA A 67 11.15 15.33 2.98
N LEU A 68 10.78 16.51 2.49
CA LEU A 68 10.47 16.70 1.08
C LEU A 68 11.75 16.61 0.24
N ASP A 69 11.80 15.61 -0.64
CA ASP A 69 12.89 15.39 -1.59
C ASP A 69 12.31 14.95 -2.96
N PRO A 70 13.13 14.68 -4.00
CA PRO A 70 12.61 14.26 -5.31
C PRO A 70 11.81 12.95 -5.33
N THR A 71 11.83 12.18 -4.25
CA THR A 71 11.25 10.83 -4.11
C THR A 71 10.34 10.67 -2.89
N HIS A 72 10.39 11.56 -1.90
CA HIS A 72 9.61 11.52 -0.66
C HIS A 72 8.90 12.85 -0.39
N SER A 73 7.73 12.78 0.24
CA SER A 73 6.96 13.94 0.68
C SER A 73 6.28 13.62 2.01
N PRO A 74 6.22 14.56 2.97
CA PRO A 74 5.51 14.35 4.23
C PRO A 74 3.99 14.17 4.04
N VAL A 75 3.48 14.55 2.86
CA VAL A 75 2.08 14.38 2.45
C VAL A 75 2.05 13.74 1.07
N PHE A 76 1.32 12.65 0.93
CA PHE A 76 1.14 11.98 -0.36
C PHE A 76 -0.22 11.28 -0.41
N HIS A 77 -0.54 10.66 -1.54
CA HIS A 77 -1.78 9.96 -1.77
C HIS A 77 -1.52 8.46 -1.90
N GLN A 78 -2.27 7.67 -1.16
CA GLN A 78 -2.23 6.23 -1.21
C GLN A 78 -3.57 5.70 -1.71
N VAL A 79 -3.53 4.56 -2.39
CA VAL A 79 -4.70 3.75 -2.72
C VAL A 79 -4.46 2.38 -2.12
N GLU A 80 -5.35 1.95 -1.24
CA GLU A 80 -5.34 0.57 -0.73
C GLU A 80 -6.59 -0.18 -1.14
N GLY A 81 -6.43 -1.45 -1.47
CA GLY A 81 -7.54 -2.36 -1.73
C GLY A 81 -7.64 -3.42 -0.65
N LEU A 82 -8.86 -3.88 -0.40
CA LEU A 82 -9.19 -4.99 0.48
C LEU A 82 -10.25 -5.86 -0.21
N ALA A 83 -10.00 -7.17 -0.23
CA ALA A 83 -10.96 -8.19 -0.65
C ALA A 83 -11.06 -9.24 0.46
N VAL A 84 -12.25 -9.45 1.02
CA VAL A 84 -12.54 -10.43 2.07
C VAL A 84 -13.79 -11.19 1.68
N ASP A 85 -13.68 -12.51 1.59
CA ASP A 85 -14.77 -13.42 1.22
C ASP A 85 -14.42 -14.84 1.68
N GLU A 86 -15.34 -15.78 1.53
CA GLU A 86 -15.05 -17.21 1.70
C GLU A 86 -14.10 -17.69 0.59
N GLY A 87 -12.96 -18.26 0.98
CA GLY A 87 -12.06 -18.95 0.04
C GLY A 87 -11.19 -18.05 -0.84
N VAL A 88 -11.02 -16.76 -0.51
CA VAL A 88 -10.04 -15.88 -1.17
C VAL A 88 -8.61 -16.41 -0.98
N THR A 89 -7.86 -16.51 -2.07
CA THR A 89 -6.50 -17.09 -2.09
C THR A 89 -5.43 -16.08 -2.50
N PHE A 90 -4.17 -16.45 -2.27
CA PHE A 90 -3.04 -15.68 -2.79
C PHE A 90 -2.96 -15.69 -4.32
N ALA A 91 -3.58 -16.67 -4.99
CA ALA A 91 -3.69 -16.67 -6.45
C ALA A 91 -4.63 -15.55 -6.94
N ASP A 92 -5.72 -15.28 -6.21
CA ASP A 92 -6.65 -14.19 -6.50
C ASP A 92 -5.98 -12.82 -6.34
N LEU A 93 -5.16 -12.66 -5.29
CA LEU A 93 -4.32 -11.48 -5.12
C LEU A 93 -3.39 -11.27 -6.33
N LYS A 94 -2.64 -12.31 -6.71
CA LYS A 94 -1.73 -12.24 -7.87
C LYS A 94 -2.47 -11.92 -9.16
N GLY A 95 -3.62 -12.56 -9.38
CA GLY A 95 -4.47 -12.34 -10.55
C GLY A 95 -4.98 -10.91 -10.63
N THR A 96 -5.50 -10.39 -9.52
CA THR A 96 -6.01 -9.03 -9.38
C THR A 96 -4.93 -8.00 -9.68
N LEU A 97 -3.75 -8.14 -9.06
CA LEU A 97 -2.66 -7.19 -9.23
C LEU A 97 -1.98 -7.28 -10.60
N ALA A 98 -1.85 -8.49 -11.16
CA ALA A 98 -1.37 -8.68 -12.53
C ALA A 98 -2.34 -8.08 -13.56
N TYR A 99 -3.64 -8.21 -13.33
CA TYR A 99 -4.66 -7.57 -14.15
C TYR A 99 -4.56 -6.04 -14.06
N PHE A 100 -4.50 -5.49 -12.85
CA PHE A 100 -4.29 -4.06 -12.63
C PHE A 100 -3.06 -3.53 -13.36
N ALA A 101 -1.90 -4.20 -13.22
CA ALA A 101 -0.67 -3.77 -13.86
C ALA A 101 -0.80 -3.71 -15.39
N ARG A 102 -1.45 -4.69 -16.01
CA ARG A 102 -1.71 -4.70 -17.46
C ARG A 102 -2.66 -3.60 -17.89
N GLN A 103 -3.70 -3.30 -17.12
CA GLN A 103 -4.64 -2.22 -17.43
C GLN A 103 -4.00 -0.84 -17.24
N PHE A 104 -3.14 -0.68 -16.23
CA PHE A 104 -2.58 0.63 -15.88
C PHE A 104 -1.33 0.98 -16.69
N PHE A 105 -0.42 0.02 -16.91
CA PHE A 105 0.86 0.24 -17.61
C PHE A 105 0.89 -0.30 -19.04
N GLY A 106 -0.07 -1.14 -19.42
CA GLY A 106 -0.21 -1.69 -20.76
C GLY A 106 -0.02 -3.22 -20.84
N PRO A 107 -0.42 -3.83 -21.96
CA PRO A 107 -0.62 -5.28 -22.06
C PRO A 107 0.67 -6.11 -22.00
N LYS A 108 1.84 -5.50 -22.27
CA LYS A 108 3.15 -6.18 -22.25
C LYS A 108 3.79 -6.23 -20.87
N GLN A 109 3.18 -5.56 -19.90
CA GLN A 109 3.74 -5.38 -18.57
C GLN A 109 3.86 -6.72 -17.83
N GLN A 110 5.09 -7.07 -17.43
CA GLN A 110 5.33 -8.23 -16.58
C GLN A 110 5.31 -7.82 -15.12
N VAL A 111 4.85 -8.74 -14.27
CA VAL A 111 4.85 -8.58 -12.81
C VAL A 111 5.62 -9.72 -12.16
N ARG A 112 6.24 -9.45 -11.02
CA ARG A 112 6.80 -10.47 -10.13
C ARG A 112 6.52 -10.11 -8.68
N PHE A 113 6.46 -11.13 -7.84
CA PHE A 113 6.20 -11.00 -6.42
C PHE A 113 7.44 -11.45 -5.65
N LEU A 114 7.93 -10.61 -4.75
CA LEU A 114 9.03 -10.95 -3.85
C LEU A 114 8.47 -11.04 -2.43
N PRO A 115 8.80 -12.09 -1.66
CA PRO A 115 8.41 -12.16 -0.25
C PRO A 115 8.91 -10.93 0.50
N ASN A 116 8.04 -10.35 1.32
CA ASN A 116 8.39 -9.27 2.25
C ASN A 116 7.56 -9.47 3.54
N HIS A 117 7.63 -8.53 4.47
CA HIS A 117 6.89 -8.54 5.73
C HIS A 117 6.12 -7.24 5.91
N PHE A 118 4.81 -7.35 6.14
CA PHE A 118 3.95 -6.26 6.59
C PHE A 118 3.13 -6.75 7.79
N PRO A 119 3.00 -5.97 8.87
CA PRO A 119 2.34 -6.44 10.11
C PRO A 119 0.88 -6.90 9.94
N PHE A 120 0.19 -6.41 8.92
CA PHE A 120 -1.24 -6.66 8.70
C PHE A 120 -1.52 -7.82 7.75
N THR A 121 -0.48 -8.44 7.17
CA THR A 121 -0.63 -9.50 6.18
C THR A 121 0.34 -10.66 6.37
N GLU A 122 -0.12 -11.89 6.17
CA GLU A 122 0.70 -13.10 6.20
C GLU A 122 0.05 -14.20 5.32
N PRO A 123 0.71 -14.66 4.23
CA PRO A 123 2.01 -14.22 3.71
C PRO A 123 1.96 -12.82 3.09
N SER A 124 3.09 -12.13 3.18
CA SER A 124 3.33 -10.78 2.64
C SER A 124 4.26 -10.79 1.42
N ALA A 125 4.05 -9.86 0.48
CA ALA A 125 4.87 -9.72 -0.72
C ALA A 125 4.90 -8.28 -1.25
N GLU A 126 6.00 -7.92 -1.90
CA GLU A 126 6.08 -6.75 -2.78
C GLU A 126 5.82 -7.15 -4.23
N MET A 127 5.08 -6.32 -4.95
CA MET A 127 4.94 -6.46 -6.39
C MET A 127 5.87 -5.51 -7.12
N HIS A 128 6.67 -6.08 -8.01
CA HIS A 128 7.48 -5.35 -8.97
C HIS A 128 6.89 -5.50 -10.37
N VAL A 129 7.09 -4.49 -11.20
CA VAL A 129 6.74 -4.52 -12.62
C VAL A 129 7.99 -4.32 -13.48
N SER A 130 8.04 -4.93 -14.67
CA SER A 130 9.11 -4.66 -15.64
C SER A 130 9.20 -3.15 -15.95
N CYS A 131 10.38 -2.62 -16.17
CA CYS A 131 10.54 -1.19 -16.38
C CYS A 131 9.95 -0.77 -17.74
N PHE A 132 8.85 -0.01 -17.72
CA PHE A 132 8.17 0.52 -18.90
C PHE A 132 9.07 1.38 -19.82
N ALA A 133 10.13 1.98 -19.28
CA ALA A 133 11.03 2.85 -20.02
C ALA A 133 12.14 2.11 -20.78
N CYS A 134 12.43 0.85 -20.43
CA CYS A 134 13.56 0.11 -21.01
C CYS A 134 13.25 -1.35 -21.32
N ASP A 135 11.99 -1.76 -21.18
CA ASP A 135 11.52 -3.13 -21.42
C ASP A 135 12.38 -4.19 -20.71
N GLY A 136 12.85 -3.88 -19.50
CA GLY A 136 13.67 -4.79 -18.68
C GLY A 136 15.18 -4.76 -18.96
N SER A 137 15.66 -4.00 -19.96
CA SER A 137 17.11 -3.91 -20.26
C SER A 137 17.95 -3.18 -19.21
N GLY A 138 17.31 -2.37 -18.36
CA GLY A 138 17.95 -1.64 -17.26
C GLY A 138 18.27 -0.18 -17.62
N CYS A 139 17.63 0.76 -16.93
CA CYS A 139 17.84 2.20 -17.10
C CYS A 139 17.95 2.93 -15.75
N ARG A 140 18.08 4.27 -15.78
CA ARG A 140 18.16 5.08 -14.55
C ARG A 140 16.90 4.96 -13.68
N ILE A 141 15.72 4.83 -14.30
CA ILE A 141 14.43 4.78 -13.59
C ILE A 141 14.32 3.52 -12.71
N CYS A 142 14.77 2.37 -13.20
CA CYS A 142 14.73 1.11 -12.47
C CYS A 142 16.06 0.75 -11.79
N SER A 143 16.96 1.73 -11.62
CA SER A 143 18.29 1.52 -11.03
C SER A 143 19.06 0.36 -11.69
N LYS A 144 18.96 0.26 -13.03
CA LYS A 144 19.57 -0.80 -13.86
C LYS A 144 19.09 -2.23 -13.60
N THR A 145 18.04 -2.43 -12.79
CA THR A 145 17.54 -3.78 -12.47
C THR A 145 16.59 -4.33 -13.54
N GLY A 146 16.00 -3.46 -14.36
CA GLY A 146 14.90 -3.83 -15.26
C GLY A 146 13.54 -3.94 -14.57
N TRP A 147 13.45 -3.74 -13.26
CA TRP A 147 12.24 -3.88 -12.46
C TRP A 147 12.00 -2.65 -11.57
N ILE A 148 10.74 -2.28 -11.39
CA ILE A 148 10.33 -1.17 -10.53
C ILE A 148 9.42 -1.75 -9.46
N GLU A 149 9.82 -1.64 -8.20
CA GLU A 149 8.96 -1.89 -7.05
C GLU A 149 7.80 -0.88 -7.06
N LEU A 150 6.57 -1.38 -6.92
CA LEU A 150 5.37 -0.55 -7.04
C LEU A 150 4.48 -0.52 -5.80
N LEU A 151 4.31 -1.66 -5.13
CA LEU A 151 3.34 -1.79 -4.05
C LEU A 151 3.68 -2.96 -3.12
N GLY A 152 3.16 -2.86 -1.90
CA GLY A 152 3.08 -3.97 -0.95
C GLY A 152 1.70 -4.63 -1.01
N CYS A 153 1.65 -5.93 -0.73
CA CYS A 153 0.42 -6.72 -0.71
C CYS A 153 0.58 -7.99 0.14
N GLY A 154 -0.53 -8.65 0.45
CA GLY A 154 -0.50 -9.93 1.14
C GLY A 154 -1.89 -10.43 1.51
N MET A 155 -1.95 -11.63 2.09
CA MET A 155 -3.19 -12.15 2.69
C MET A 155 -3.41 -11.48 4.04
N VAL A 156 -4.61 -11.00 4.33
CA VAL A 156 -4.92 -10.32 5.59
C VAL A 156 -4.65 -11.26 6.76
N HIS A 157 -3.92 -10.78 7.76
CA HIS A 157 -3.56 -11.56 8.93
C HIS A 157 -4.81 -11.86 9.79
N PRO A 158 -5.00 -13.10 10.31
CA PRO A 158 -6.19 -13.46 11.11
C PRO A 158 -6.52 -12.52 12.26
N ALA A 159 -5.51 -12.01 12.96
CA ALA A 159 -5.69 -11.02 14.04
C ALA A 159 -6.41 -9.72 13.61
N VAL A 160 -6.34 -9.35 12.32
CA VAL A 160 -7.10 -8.20 11.79
C VAL A 160 -8.60 -8.53 11.74
N PHE A 161 -8.96 -9.76 11.34
CA PHE A 161 -10.34 -10.23 11.31
C PHE A 161 -10.93 -10.34 12.72
N GLU A 162 -10.18 -10.93 13.65
CA GLU A 162 -10.59 -11.05 15.06
C GLU A 162 -10.89 -9.69 15.68
N HIS A 163 -10.10 -8.67 15.36
CA HIS A 163 -10.28 -7.31 15.88
C HIS A 163 -11.58 -6.66 15.41
N VAL A 164 -12.02 -6.95 14.19
CA VAL A 164 -13.26 -6.39 13.62
C VAL A 164 -14.46 -7.33 13.78
N GLY A 165 -14.30 -8.44 14.50
CA GLY A 165 -15.39 -9.38 14.82
C GLY A 165 -15.68 -10.43 13.73
N TYR A 166 -14.79 -10.60 12.75
CA TYR A 166 -14.91 -11.64 11.73
C TYR A 166 -14.28 -12.95 12.22
N ASP A 167 -14.84 -14.10 11.80
CA ASP A 167 -14.29 -15.43 12.10
C ASP A 167 -13.22 -15.82 11.05
N PRO A 168 -11.92 -15.86 11.42
CA PRO A 168 -10.83 -16.18 10.48
C PRO A 168 -10.85 -17.65 10.00
N SER A 169 -11.70 -18.52 10.57
CA SER A 169 -11.92 -19.87 10.06
C SER A 169 -12.93 -19.93 8.91
N GLN A 170 -13.77 -18.90 8.77
CA GLN A 170 -14.82 -18.80 7.75
C GLN A 170 -14.35 -17.95 6.57
N VAL A 171 -13.64 -16.86 6.84
CA VAL A 171 -13.22 -15.90 5.80
C VAL A 171 -11.72 -15.85 5.61
N THR A 172 -11.33 -15.56 4.38
CA THR A 172 -9.96 -15.16 4.05
C THR A 172 -10.01 -13.87 3.23
N GLY A 173 -8.86 -13.23 3.05
CA GLY A 173 -8.83 -12.00 2.28
C GLY A 173 -7.42 -11.59 1.90
N PHE A 174 -7.32 -10.68 0.95
CA PHE A 174 -6.07 -10.04 0.60
C PHE A 174 -6.19 -8.51 0.68
N ALA A 175 -5.06 -7.86 0.93
CA ALA A 175 -4.93 -6.43 0.86
C ALA A 175 -3.72 -6.03 0.00
N PHE A 176 -3.78 -4.82 -0.55
CA PHE A 176 -2.65 -4.21 -1.26
C PHE A 176 -2.64 -2.70 -1.04
N GLY A 177 -1.46 -2.08 -1.13
CA GLY A 177 -1.30 -0.63 -0.97
C GLY A 177 -0.27 -0.04 -1.91
N MET A 178 -0.68 1.00 -2.63
CA MET A 178 0.17 1.69 -3.61
C MET A 178 0.16 3.21 -3.41
N GLY A 179 1.32 3.86 -3.58
CA GLY A 179 1.39 5.33 -3.64
C GLY A 179 0.90 5.82 -5.01
N ALA A 180 -0.18 6.60 -5.04
CA ALA A 180 -0.73 7.15 -6.28
C ALA A 180 0.27 8.10 -6.97
N ASP A 181 1.01 8.88 -6.19
CA ASP A 181 2.04 9.79 -6.69
C ASP A 181 3.17 8.99 -7.37
N ARG A 182 3.63 7.90 -6.75
CA ARG A 182 4.65 7.02 -7.34
C ARG A 182 4.14 6.34 -8.61
N MET A 183 2.88 5.91 -8.63
CA MET A 183 2.24 5.35 -9.83
C MET A 183 2.19 6.37 -10.98
N ALA A 184 1.85 7.63 -10.68
CA ALA A 184 1.84 8.71 -11.66
C ALA A 184 3.25 9.03 -12.17
N MET A 185 4.25 9.08 -11.28
CA MET A 185 5.64 9.29 -11.67
C MET A 185 6.13 8.23 -12.65
N VAL A 186 5.88 6.96 -12.33
CA VAL A 186 6.22 5.82 -13.20
C VAL A 186 5.46 5.95 -14.52
N ARG A 187 4.13 6.12 -14.49
CA ARG A 187 3.32 6.16 -15.72
C ARG A 187 3.69 7.30 -16.68
N HIS A 188 4.05 8.46 -16.14
CA HIS A 188 4.28 9.67 -16.92
C HIS A 188 5.78 10.03 -17.06
N GLY A 189 6.68 9.20 -16.53
CA GLY A 189 8.12 9.46 -16.58
C GLY A 189 8.55 10.71 -15.80
N ILE A 190 7.82 11.07 -14.74
CA ILE A 190 8.13 12.23 -13.89
C ILE A 190 9.23 11.82 -12.92
N THR A 191 10.31 12.59 -12.89
CA THR A 191 11.52 12.22 -12.13
C THR A 191 11.66 12.96 -10.81
N ASP A 192 10.75 13.88 -10.52
CA ASP A 192 10.78 14.71 -9.32
C ASP A 192 9.36 14.85 -8.75
N LEU A 193 9.15 14.29 -7.56
CA LEU A 193 7.88 14.27 -6.85
C LEU A 193 7.36 15.67 -6.51
N ARG A 194 8.27 16.64 -6.31
CA ARG A 194 7.93 18.00 -5.86
C ARG A 194 7.01 18.73 -6.84
N HIS A 195 7.09 18.37 -8.13
CA HIS A 195 6.21 18.92 -9.16
C HIS A 195 4.72 18.71 -8.90
N PHE A 196 4.33 17.71 -8.10
CA PHE A 196 2.93 17.52 -7.72
C PHE A 196 2.43 18.50 -6.65
N PHE A 197 3.33 19.09 -5.87
CA PHE A 197 2.97 19.92 -4.71
C PHE A 197 3.26 21.41 -4.90
N GLU A 198 4.07 21.77 -5.89
CA GLU A 198 4.45 23.17 -6.18
C GLU A 198 3.36 24.00 -6.88
N GLY A 199 2.36 23.36 -7.50
CA GLY A 199 1.26 24.05 -8.19
C GLY A 199 1.68 24.76 -9.48
N ASP A 200 2.77 24.32 -10.14
CA ASP A 200 3.24 24.92 -11.39
C ASP A 200 2.28 24.65 -12.56
N LEU A 201 1.69 25.73 -13.08
CA LEU A 201 0.77 25.67 -14.23
C LEU A 201 1.41 25.02 -15.48
N ARG A 202 2.74 25.09 -15.65
CA ARG A 202 3.45 24.46 -16.78
C ARG A 202 3.43 22.94 -16.69
N VAL A 203 3.42 22.39 -15.47
CA VAL A 203 3.28 20.95 -15.22
C VAL A 203 1.82 20.56 -15.44
N LEU A 204 0.88 21.30 -14.83
CA LEU A 204 -0.56 20.99 -14.89
C LEU A 204 -1.11 20.96 -16.32
N ARG A 205 -0.64 21.87 -17.20
CA ARG A 205 -1.04 21.92 -18.61
C ARG A 205 -0.60 20.71 -19.45
N GLN A 206 0.28 19.85 -18.95
CA GLN A 206 0.70 18.63 -19.68
C GLN A 206 -0.33 17.50 -19.55
N PHE A 207 -1.32 17.64 -18.66
CA PHE A 207 -2.32 16.61 -18.35
C PHE A 207 -3.76 17.06 -18.69
N SER A 208 -3.92 18.24 -19.29
CA SER A 208 -5.21 18.81 -19.72
C SER A 208 -5.55 18.44 -21.17
#